data_AF-A0A7S2YB91-F1
#
_entry.id   AF-A0A7S2YB91-F1
#
_cell.length_a   1.000
_cell.length_b   1.000
_cell.length_c   1.000
_cell.angle_alpha   90.00
_cell.angle_beta   90.00
_cell.angle_gamma   90.00
#
_symmetry.space_group_name_H-M   'P 1'
#
loop_
_entity.id
_entity.type
_entity.pdbx_description
1 polymer ?
#
loop_
_entity_poly.entity_id
_entity_poly.type
_entity_poly.pdbx_seq_one_letter_code
_entity_poly.pdbx_strand_id
1 'polypeptide(L)'
;MTGSWAFQVPTTPSTTRHAATSTTLTATQVDVNDVETARTAFYIWFFGASGAAGIARGAFPRMYNNVVQTQALKDVEPMGSGETLGISPLVGYPRDLYVNDVQQVLKNVKSVEGLVNKYPVDNNMWSKSGYLTWSAFEQANAANKKTNPLAVRAVMDALAQSGDVVDPDNAQDKLNAYQQDLNLFKADLLKNKLVGYSSIAVLLFLLGLGDVVAAGHAYHGWFPDWPGAQGFPWTLLDAEKGLSSIPQYWI
;
A
#
# COMPACT_ATOMS: atom_id res chain seq x y z
N MET A 1 -96.38 -48.70 10.41
CA MET A 1 -96.46 -47.69 11.49
C MET A 1 -95.11 -46.98 11.52
N THR A 2 -94.95 -45.96 10.68
CA THR A 2 -95.05 -44.51 11.03
C THR A 2 -93.80 -44.00 11.74
N GLY A 3 -93.03 -43.15 11.06
CA GLY A 3 -91.95 -42.38 11.69
C GLY A 3 -90.93 -41.78 10.72
N SER A 4 -91.37 -40.90 9.81
CA SER A 4 -90.52 -39.92 9.11
C SER A 4 -90.27 -38.74 10.05
N TRP A 5 -89.02 -38.31 10.25
CA TRP A 5 -88.67 -36.89 10.49
C TRP A 5 -87.25 -36.59 10.00
N ALA A 6 -87.06 -35.34 9.60
CA ALA A 6 -86.09 -34.85 8.63
C ALA A 6 -84.89 -34.10 9.26
N PHE A 7 -83.92 -33.75 8.38
CA PHE A 7 -82.96 -32.63 8.50
C PHE A 7 -81.93 -32.74 9.65
N GLN A 8 -80.67 -32.32 9.57
CA GLN A 8 -80.08 -31.15 8.92
C GLN A 8 -78.55 -31.34 8.94
N VAL A 9 -77.84 -30.94 7.89
CA VAL A 9 -76.37 -30.80 7.90
C VAL A 9 -76.02 -29.39 8.38
N PRO A 10 -75.16 -29.23 9.40
CA PRO A 10 -74.37 -28.02 9.57
C PRO A 10 -72.90 -28.30 9.21
N THR A 11 -72.44 -27.66 8.15
CA THR A 11 -71.03 -27.46 7.82
C THR A 11 -70.34 -26.70 8.94
N THR A 12 -69.46 -27.35 9.69
CA THR A 12 -68.53 -26.65 10.60
C THR A 12 -67.39 -26.07 9.75
N PRO A 13 -67.16 -24.75 9.77
CA PRO A 13 -65.97 -24.18 9.16
C PRO A 13 -64.73 -24.63 9.94
N SER A 14 -63.75 -25.19 9.24
CA SER A 14 -62.43 -25.44 9.77
C SER A 14 -61.77 -24.09 10.08
N THR A 15 -61.83 -23.66 11.35
CA THR A 15 -61.01 -22.56 11.85
C THR A 15 -59.55 -23.02 11.81
N THR A 16 -58.87 -22.69 10.72
CA THR A 16 -57.41 -22.74 10.62
C THR A 16 -56.86 -21.81 11.68
N ARG A 17 -56.45 -22.36 12.83
CA ARG A 17 -55.62 -21.63 13.79
C ARG A 17 -54.30 -21.36 13.08
N HIS A 18 -54.13 -20.13 12.59
CA HIS A 18 -52.81 -19.63 12.28
C HIS A 18 -51.97 -19.79 13.55
N ALA A 19 -50.98 -20.68 13.49
CA ALA A 19 -49.94 -20.74 14.49
C ALA A 19 -49.37 -19.32 14.59
N ALA A 20 -49.58 -18.69 15.74
CA ALA A 20 -48.86 -17.48 16.05
C ALA A 20 -47.38 -17.86 16.04
N THR A 21 -46.67 -17.46 15.00
CA THR A 21 -45.22 -17.50 14.95
C THR A 21 -44.73 -16.66 16.10
N SER A 22 -44.43 -17.31 17.22
CA SER A 22 -43.69 -16.69 18.31
C SER A 22 -42.35 -16.30 17.74
N THR A 23 -42.14 -15.00 17.55
CA THR A 23 -40.81 -14.39 17.44
C THR A 23 -40.14 -14.45 18.80
N THR A 24 -39.90 -15.67 19.30
CA THR A 24 -38.94 -15.87 20.36
C THR A 24 -37.58 -15.58 19.71
N LEU A 25 -37.03 -14.40 20.01
CA LEU A 25 -35.61 -14.08 19.82
C LEU A 25 -34.85 -15.26 20.43
N THR A 26 -34.39 -16.16 19.56
CA THR A 26 -33.49 -17.22 19.98
C THR A 26 -32.20 -16.47 20.26
N ALA A 27 -31.95 -16.17 21.53
CA ALA A 27 -30.63 -15.72 21.95
C ALA A 27 -29.68 -16.83 21.51
N THR A 28 -28.96 -16.59 20.42
CA THR A 28 -27.88 -17.46 19.97
C THR A 28 -26.99 -17.64 21.20
N GLN A 29 -26.88 -18.86 21.75
CA GLN A 29 -25.99 -19.10 22.87
C GLN A 29 -24.57 -18.83 22.38
N VAL A 30 -24.09 -17.63 22.68
CA VAL A 30 -22.74 -17.21 22.33
C VAL A 30 -21.78 -17.97 23.27
N ASP A 31 -20.93 -18.84 22.71
CA ASP A 31 -19.88 -19.48 23.50
C ASP A 31 -18.87 -18.41 23.94
N VAL A 32 -18.72 -18.27 25.26
CA VAL A 32 -17.84 -17.27 25.87
C VAL A 32 -16.39 -17.50 25.46
N ASN A 33 -15.98 -18.76 25.24
CA ASN A 33 -14.62 -19.09 24.81
C ASN A 33 -14.36 -18.64 23.36
N ASP A 34 -15.37 -18.73 22.48
CA ASP A 34 -15.28 -18.25 21.10
C ASP A 34 -15.23 -16.72 21.05
N VAL A 35 -15.98 -16.05 21.91
CA VAL A 35 -15.93 -14.58 22.05
C VAL A 35 -14.58 -14.10 22.54
N GLU A 36 -14.04 -14.71 23.60
CA GLU A 36 -12.73 -14.32 24.13
C GLU A 36 -11.61 -14.56 23.11
N THR A 37 -11.67 -15.69 22.40
CA THR A 37 -10.75 -16.00 21.30
C THR A 37 -10.85 -14.98 20.17
N ALA A 38 -12.08 -14.61 19.77
CA ALA A 38 -12.32 -13.60 18.74
C ALA A 38 -11.80 -12.22 19.17
N ARG A 39 -12.00 -11.81 20.42
CA ARG A 39 -11.50 -10.54 20.97
C ARG A 39 -9.96 -10.51 20.99
N THR A 40 -9.31 -11.58 21.43
CA THR A 40 -7.84 -11.68 21.42
C THR A 40 -7.30 -11.66 19.99
N ALA A 41 -7.91 -12.40 19.06
CA ALA A 41 -7.52 -12.39 17.66
C ALA A 41 -7.69 -10.99 17.04
N PHE A 42 -8.80 -10.31 17.32
CA PHE A 42 -9.01 -8.92 16.91
C PHE A 42 -7.85 -8.04 17.35
N TYR A 43 -7.45 -8.07 18.63
CA TYR A 43 -6.38 -7.19 19.10
C TYR A 43 -5.04 -7.45 18.42
N ILE A 44 -4.69 -8.72 18.17
CA ILE A 44 -3.46 -9.08 17.45
C ILE A 44 -3.48 -8.49 16.04
N TRP A 45 -4.57 -8.68 15.31
CA TRP A 45 -4.69 -8.21 13.93
C TRP A 45 -4.83 -6.68 13.84
N PHE A 46 -5.64 -6.06 14.70
CA PHE A 46 -5.86 -4.62 14.73
C PHE A 46 -4.59 -3.84 15.13
N PHE A 47 -3.90 -4.27 16.19
CA PHE A 47 -2.66 -3.60 16.60
C PHE A 47 -1.50 -3.91 15.66
N GLY A 48 -1.43 -5.12 15.10
CA GLY A 48 -0.47 -5.46 14.05
C GLY A 48 -0.66 -4.62 12.79
N ALA A 49 -1.89 -4.53 12.29
CA ALA A 49 -2.25 -3.74 11.11
C ALA A 49 -2.04 -2.23 11.34
N SER A 50 -2.44 -1.70 12.50
CA SER A 50 -2.24 -0.27 12.80
C SER A 50 -0.77 0.13 12.91
N GLY A 51 0.10 -0.75 13.43
CA GLY A 51 1.54 -0.54 13.43
C GLY A 51 2.11 -0.44 12.00
N ALA A 52 1.71 -1.37 11.12
CA ALA A 52 2.10 -1.34 9.70
C ALA A 52 1.55 -0.09 8.98
N ALA A 53 0.30 0.31 9.26
CA ALA A 53 -0.30 1.53 8.74
C ALA A 53 0.48 2.78 9.17
N GLY A 54 1.02 2.80 10.40
CA GLY A 54 1.89 3.87 10.89
C GLY A 54 3.15 4.04 10.06
N ILE A 55 3.84 2.93 9.74
CA ILE A 55 5.01 2.93 8.85
C ILE A 55 4.62 3.43 7.47
N ALA A 56 3.50 2.94 6.94
CA ALA A 56 3.00 3.31 5.63
C ALA A 56 2.70 4.81 5.52
N ARG A 57 2.07 5.41 6.55
CA ARG A 57 1.80 6.86 6.62
C ARG A 57 3.08 7.71 6.61
N GLY A 58 4.19 7.19 7.12
CA GLY A 58 5.50 7.86 7.02
C GLY A 58 6.16 7.71 5.65
N ALA A 59 6.02 6.54 5.02
CA ALA A 59 6.67 6.23 3.74
C ALA A 59 5.93 6.81 2.53
N PHE A 60 4.60 6.72 2.49
CA PHE A 60 3.79 7.10 1.33
C PHE A 60 3.99 8.56 0.89
N PRO A 61 3.97 9.57 1.77
CA PRO A 61 4.18 10.95 1.36
C PRO A 61 5.54 11.18 0.71
N ARG A 62 6.59 10.52 1.22
CA ARG A 62 7.95 10.62 0.65
C ARG A 62 8.00 10.03 -0.75
N MET A 63 7.44 8.82 -0.92
CA MET A 63 7.39 8.17 -2.23
C MET A 63 6.55 8.96 -3.23
N TYR A 64 5.41 9.49 -2.81
CA TYR A 64 4.55 10.34 -3.64
C TYR A 64 5.29 11.61 -4.07
N ASN A 65 5.95 12.30 -3.14
CA ASN A 65 6.74 13.49 -3.46
C ASN A 65 7.87 13.18 -4.45
N ASN A 66 8.54 12.03 -4.33
CA ASN A 66 9.57 11.61 -5.29
C ASN A 66 8.99 11.38 -6.70
N VAL A 67 7.78 10.81 -6.80
CA VAL A 67 7.06 10.66 -8.08
C VAL A 67 6.68 12.03 -8.64
N VAL A 68 6.11 12.92 -7.84
CA VAL A 68 5.73 14.28 -8.26
C VAL A 68 6.95 15.06 -8.74
N GLN A 69 8.05 15.03 -8.01
CA GLN A 69 9.32 15.67 -8.42
C GLN A 69 9.84 15.09 -9.74
N THR A 70 9.81 13.76 -9.88
CA THR A 70 10.22 13.10 -11.13
C THR A 70 9.34 13.49 -12.31
N GLN A 71 8.02 13.60 -12.10
CA GLN A 71 7.06 14.02 -13.12
C GLN A 71 7.18 15.51 -13.46
N ALA A 72 7.55 16.35 -12.49
CA ALA A 72 7.82 17.77 -12.72
C ALA A 72 9.02 18.00 -13.66
N LEU A 73 9.92 17.03 -13.80
CA LEU A 73 11.05 17.08 -14.74
C LEU A 73 10.65 16.76 -16.19
N LYS A 74 9.36 16.58 -16.50
CA LYS A 74 8.87 16.29 -17.85
C LYS A 74 9.25 17.38 -18.86
N ASP A 75 9.19 18.65 -18.44
CA ASP A 75 9.36 19.82 -19.32
C ASP A 75 10.82 20.23 -19.53
N VAL A 76 11.77 19.61 -18.81
CA VAL A 76 13.21 19.90 -18.97
C VAL A 76 13.71 19.19 -20.21
N GLU A 77 14.00 19.92 -21.30
CA GLU A 77 14.48 19.33 -22.56
C GLU A 77 15.73 18.43 -22.37
N PRO A 78 15.86 17.34 -23.15
CA PRO A 78 17.07 16.52 -23.13
C PRO A 78 18.27 17.33 -23.57
N MET A 79 19.36 17.25 -22.81
CA MET A 79 20.62 17.86 -23.22
C MET A 79 21.38 16.96 -24.21
N GLY A 80 21.22 15.64 -24.12
CA GLY A 80 21.76 14.68 -25.07
C GLY A 80 20.82 14.41 -26.25
N SER A 81 21.39 14.34 -27.45
CA SER A 81 20.78 13.69 -28.61
C SER A 81 21.33 12.26 -28.74
N GLY A 82 20.54 11.29 -29.19
CA GLY A 82 21.02 9.94 -29.49
C GLY A 82 20.08 8.80 -29.10
N GLU A 83 20.66 7.61 -28.88
CA GLU A 83 19.95 6.38 -28.52
C GLU A 83 19.31 6.49 -27.13
N THR A 84 18.07 6.03 -27.03
CA THR A 84 17.33 5.99 -25.78
C THR A 84 17.47 4.62 -25.12
N LEU A 85 17.40 4.58 -23.80
CA LEU A 85 17.56 3.34 -23.05
C LEU A 85 16.36 2.39 -23.19
N GLY A 86 15.22 2.87 -23.70
CA GLY A 86 14.00 2.07 -23.92
C GLY A 86 13.44 1.52 -22.60
N ILE A 87 13.44 2.34 -21.55
CA ILE A 87 13.02 1.96 -20.20
C ILE A 87 11.67 2.58 -19.85
N SER A 88 11.37 3.76 -20.41
CA SER A 88 10.03 4.35 -20.32
C SER A 88 9.04 3.55 -21.20
N PRO A 89 7.81 3.25 -20.74
CA PRO A 89 7.13 3.74 -19.54
C PRO A 89 7.24 2.84 -18.29
N LEU A 90 7.94 1.71 -18.35
CA LEU A 90 7.92 0.66 -17.32
C LEU A 90 8.40 1.14 -15.93
N VAL A 91 9.23 2.17 -15.89
CA VAL A 91 9.84 2.68 -14.66
C VAL A 91 9.14 3.93 -14.10
N GLY A 92 8.06 4.38 -14.73
CA GLY A 92 7.29 5.53 -14.26
C GLY A 92 7.96 6.90 -14.46
N TYR A 93 9.02 6.95 -15.28
CA TYR A 93 9.61 8.22 -15.73
C TYR A 93 8.73 8.88 -16.81
N PRO A 94 8.60 10.21 -16.81
CA PRO A 94 7.75 10.94 -17.76
C PRO A 94 8.21 10.84 -19.23
N ARG A 95 9.45 10.41 -19.45
CA ARG A 95 10.11 10.30 -20.75
C ARG A 95 11.24 9.29 -20.67
N ASP A 96 11.71 8.84 -21.83
CA ASP A 96 12.83 7.93 -21.90
C ASP A 96 14.17 8.66 -21.65
N LEU A 97 15.14 7.92 -21.15
CA LEU A 97 16.47 8.42 -20.83
C LEU A 97 17.41 8.24 -22.02
N TYR A 98 18.19 9.27 -22.34
CA TYR A 98 19.24 9.15 -23.35
C TYR A 98 20.50 8.54 -22.74
N VAL A 99 21.15 7.65 -23.48
CA VAL A 99 22.40 7.00 -23.06
C VAL A 99 23.48 8.03 -22.75
N ASN A 100 23.59 9.08 -23.57
CA ASN A 100 24.59 10.14 -23.42
C ASN A 100 24.42 10.92 -22.11
N ASP A 101 23.18 11.22 -21.71
CA ASP A 101 22.90 11.93 -20.46
C ASP A 101 23.32 11.09 -19.24
N VAL A 102 23.02 9.79 -19.27
CA VAL A 102 23.38 8.86 -18.18
C VAL A 102 24.90 8.68 -18.11
N GLN A 103 25.57 8.48 -19.24
CA GLN A 103 27.03 8.38 -19.27
C GLN A 103 27.72 9.64 -18.75
N GLN A 104 27.13 10.82 -19.01
CA GLN A 104 27.66 12.07 -18.51
C GLN A 104 27.58 12.14 -16.98
N VAL A 105 26.44 11.75 -16.39
CA VAL A 105 26.30 11.65 -14.93
C VAL A 105 27.33 10.68 -14.37
N LEU A 106 27.46 9.49 -14.96
CA LEU A 106 28.41 8.46 -14.52
C LEU A 106 29.87 8.93 -14.59
N LYS A 107 30.25 9.70 -15.62
CA LYS A 107 31.62 10.25 -15.77
C LYS A 107 31.92 11.38 -14.78
N ASN A 108 30.91 12.12 -14.34
CA ASN A 108 31.07 13.22 -13.40
C ASN A 108 31.38 12.71 -11.98
N VAL A 109 30.86 11.54 -11.62
CA VAL A 109 31.01 10.96 -10.29
C VAL A 109 32.19 9.99 -10.28
N LYS A 110 33.38 10.52 -9.96
CA LYS A 110 34.63 9.73 -9.93
C LYS A 110 34.86 8.98 -8.63
N SER A 111 34.42 9.55 -7.50
CA SER A 111 34.55 8.93 -6.18
C SER A 111 33.37 9.34 -5.31
N VAL A 112 32.69 8.34 -4.72
CA VAL A 112 31.56 8.55 -3.80
C VAL A 112 32.04 9.20 -2.51
N GLU A 113 33.14 8.74 -1.92
CA GLU A 113 33.74 9.36 -0.73
C GLU A 113 34.10 10.83 -0.97
N GLY A 114 34.73 11.13 -2.11
CA GLY A 114 35.07 12.50 -2.48
C GLY A 114 33.83 13.40 -2.64
N LEU A 115 32.70 12.83 -3.07
CA LEU A 115 31.43 13.53 -3.22
C LEU A 115 30.80 13.83 -1.86
N VAL A 116 30.72 12.83 -0.97
CA VAL A 116 30.15 12.98 0.37
C VAL A 116 30.96 13.96 1.22
N ASN A 117 32.29 13.93 1.12
CA ASN A 117 33.16 14.86 1.84
C ASN A 117 33.05 16.31 1.33
N LYS A 118 32.79 16.50 0.03
CA LYS A 118 32.72 17.83 -0.59
C LYS A 118 31.35 18.49 -0.44
N TYR A 119 30.29 17.69 -0.40
CA TYR A 119 28.90 18.16 -0.27
C TYR A 119 28.23 17.49 0.95
N PRO A 120 28.69 17.77 2.18
CA PRO A 120 28.02 17.26 3.36
C PRO A 120 26.63 17.89 3.48
N VAL A 121 25.63 17.06 3.79
CA VAL A 121 24.28 17.55 4.06
C VAL A 121 24.15 17.81 5.55
N ASP A 122 24.08 19.09 5.92
CA ASP A 122 23.93 19.51 7.31
C ASP A 122 22.69 18.89 7.95
N ASN A 123 22.83 18.50 9.23
CA ASN A 123 21.79 17.85 10.04
C ASN A 123 21.31 16.46 9.57
N ASN A 124 22.02 15.79 8.66
CA ASN A 124 21.72 14.40 8.30
C ASN A 124 22.73 13.43 8.93
N MET A 125 22.26 12.53 9.80
CA MET A 125 23.10 11.51 10.45
C MET A 125 23.79 10.61 9.41
N TRP A 126 23.09 10.25 8.34
CA TRP A 126 23.62 9.38 7.29
C TRP A 126 24.77 10.03 6.52
N SER A 127 24.66 11.33 6.25
CA SER A 127 25.74 12.10 5.61
C SER A 127 26.97 12.19 6.53
N LYS A 128 26.79 12.31 7.85
CA LYS A 128 27.89 12.31 8.83
C LYS A 128 28.60 10.95 8.91
N SER A 129 27.86 9.87 8.66
CA SER A 129 28.40 8.51 8.63
C SER A 129 29.00 8.10 7.28
N GLY A 130 29.09 9.02 6.30
CA GLY A 130 29.71 8.75 5.01
C GLY A 130 28.77 8.18 3.94
N TYR A 131 27.47 8.06 4.20
CA TYR A 131 26.52 7.55 3.22
C TYR A 131 26.24 8.58 2.12
N LEU A 132 26.06 8.08 0.90
CA LEU A 132 25.65 8.90 -0.24
C LEU A 132 24.16 9.22 -0.12
N THR A 133 23.83 10.50 -0.01
CA THR A 133 22.44 10.97 0.06
C THR A 133 22.02 11.63 -1.25
N TRP A 134 20.71 11.61 -1.55
CA TRP A 134 20.16 12.27 -2.75
C TRP A 134 20.59 13.73 -2.85
N SER A 135 20.48 14.50 -1.76
CA SER A 135 20.83 15.92 -1.75
C SER A 135 22.31 16.16 -2.07
N ALA A 136 23.22 15.33 -1.55
CA ALA A 136 24.64 15.40 -1.90
C ALA A 136 24.88 15.07 -3.38
N PHE A 137 24.23 14.00 -3.88
CA PHE A 137 24.36 13.56 -5.27
C PHE A 137 23.80 14.58 -6.27
N GLU A 138 22.65 15.18 -5.94
CA GLU A 138 22.02 16.25 -6.71
C GLU A 138 22.90 17.49 -6.75
N GLN A 139 23.39 17.98 -5.60
CA GLN A 139 24.26 19.15 -5.54
C GLN A 139 25.56 18.97 -6.32
N ALA A 140 26.18 17.79 -6.21
CA ALA A 140 27.40 17.47 -6.95
C ALA A 140 27.19 17.49 -8.47
N ASN A 141 26.03 17.04 -8.95
CA ASN A 141 25.71 17.05 -10.37
C ASN A 141 25.14 18.40 -10.85
N ALA A 142 24.46 19.16 -9.98
CA ALA A 142 23.98 20.52 -10.26
C ALA A 142 25.13 21.52 -10.44
N ALA A 143 26.27 21.30 -9.77
CA ALA A 143 27.49 22.07 -10.01
C ALA A 143 27.98 21.97 -11.48
N ASN A 144 27.63 20.88 -12.18
CA ASN A 144 27.91 20.69 -13.60
C ASN A 144 26.70 21.12 -14.44
N LYS A 145 26.73 22.36 -14.97
CA LYS A 145 25.65 22.98 -15.77
C LYS A 145 25.18 22.22 -17.02
N LYS A 146 25.78 21.08 -17.35
CA LYS A 146 25.47 20.27 -18.54
C LYS A 146 24.78 18.95 -18.19
N THR A 147 24.37 18.73 -16.95
CA THR A 147 23.84 17.42 -16.51
C THR A 147 22.31 17.40 -16.46
N ASN A 148 21.69 16.42 -17.12
CA ASN A 148 20.23 16.30 -17.14
C ASN A 148 19.72 15.83 -15.75
N PRO A 149 18.86 16.60 -15.06
CA PRO A 149 18.37 16.25 -13.72
C PRO A 149 17.61 14.91 -13.69
N LEU A 150 16.94 14.54 -14.79
CA LEU A 150 16.23 13.26 -14.87
C LEU A 150 17.21 12.08 -14.92
N ALA A 151 18.34 12.23 -15.60
CA ALA A 151 19.41 11.24 -15.61
C ALA A 151 20.10 11.13 -14.25
N VAL A 152 20.30 12.25 -13.54
CA VAL A 152 20.82 12.25 -12.16
C VAL A 152 19.89 11.45 -11.25
N ARG A 153 18.58 11.70 -11.31
CA ARG A 153 17.59 10.93 -10.53
C ARG A 153 17.62 9.45 -10.88
N ALA A 154 17.70 9.12 -12.16
CA ALA A 154 17.75 7.72 -12.61
C ALA A 154 19.00 6.97 -12.14
N VAL A 155 20.17 7.62 -12.17
CA VAL A 155 21.40 7.03 -11.62
C VAL A 155 21.27 6.79 -10.13
N MET A 156 20.76 7.76 -9.36
CA MET A 156 20.53 7.55 -7.93
C MET A 156 19.52 6.41 -7.68
N ASP A 157 18.41 6.36 -8.41
CA ASP A 157 17.39 5.32 -8.25
C ASP A 157 17.91 3.91 -8.64
N ALA A 158 18.93 3.80 -9.50
CA ALA A 158 19.60 2.53 -9.79
C ALA A 158 20.59 2.12 -8.69
N LEU A 159 21.17 3.09 -7.98
CA LEU A 159 22.05 2.85 -6.84
C LEU A 159 21.25 2.51 -5.58
N ALA A 160 20.12 3.20 -5.36
CA ALA A 160 19.28 3.08 -4.18
C ALA A 160 18.08 2.17 -4.46
N GLN A 161 17.97 1.05 -3.73
CA GLN A 161 16.90 0.08 -3.95
C GLN A 161 15.50 0.63 -3.61
N SER A 162 15.37 1.50 -2.59
CA SER A 162 14.07 2.03 -2.15
C SER A 162 14.14 3.32 -1.33
N GLY A 163 15.21 4.12 -1.46
CA GLY A 163 15.41 5.30 -0.63
C GLY A 163 16.30 6.35 -1.26
N ASP A 164 16.59 7.39 -0.48
CA ASP A 164 17.44 8.51 -0.89
C ASP A 164 18.84 8.43 -0.24
N VAL A 165 19.22 7.25 0.24
CA VAL A 165 20.49 6.96 0.93
C VAL A 165 21.08 5.67 0.38
N VAL A 166 22.38 5.67 0.07
CA VAL A 166 23.11 4.51 -0.44
C VAL A 166 24.40 4.36 0.34
N ASP A 167 24.75 3.10 0.62
CA ASP A 167 26.03 2.72 1.17
C ASP A 167 27.18 3.13 0.20
N PRO A 168 28.26 3.76 0.70
CA PRO A 168 29.29 4.33 -0.15
C PRO A 168 30.08 3.27 -0.94
N ASP A 169 30.35 2.10 -0.35
CA ASP A 169 31.12 1.03 -0.99
C ASP A 169 30.30 0.41 -2.13
N ASN A 170 29.05 0.07 -1.84
CA ASN A 170 28.11 -0.46 -2.84
C ASN A 170 27.84 0.56 -3.96
N ALA A 171 27.74 1.85 -3.61
CA ALA A 171 27.55 2.90 -4.60
C ALA A 171 28.76 3.01 -5.55
N GLN A 172 29.99 2.93 -5.03
CA GLN A 172 31.20 3.05 -5.84
C GLN A 172 31.35 1.85 -6.80
N ASP A 173 31.12 0.63 -6.30
CA ASP A 173 31.20 -0.59 -7.11
C ASP A 173 30.17 -0.57 -8.23
N LYS A 174 28.93 -0.19 -7.94
CA LYS A 174 27.87 -0.06 -8.95
C LYS A 174 28.15 1.03 -9.95
N LEU A 175 28.64 2.20 -9.53
CA LEU A 175 29.03 3.27 -10.45
C LEU A 175 30.12 2.81 -11.42
N ASN A 176 31.14 2.11 -10.91
CA ASN A 176 32.19 1.54 -11.73
C ASN A 176 31.64 0.49 -12.71
N ALA A 177 30.73 -0.37 -12.26
CA ALA A 177 30.07 -1.36 -13.11
C ALA A 177 29.20 -0.71 -14.21
N TYR A 178 28.44 0.34 -13.87
CA TYR A 178 27.60 1.05 -14.83
C TYR A 178 28.41 1.83 -15.86
N GLN A 179 29.61 2.30 -15.51
CA GLN A 179 30.53 2.91 -16.47
C GLN A 179 31.04 1.90 -17.52
N GLN A 180 31.13 0.62 -17.15
CA GLN A 180 31.57 -0.46 -18.04
C GLN A 180 30.43 -1.05 -18.86
N ASP A 181 29.26 -1.28 -18.25
CA ASP A 181 28.09 -1.85 -18.90
C ASP A 181 26.79 -1.14 -18.49
N LEU A 182 26.18 -0.46 -19.46
CA LEU A 182 24.89 0.22 -19.30
C LEU A 182 23.70 -0.73 -19.19
N ASN A 183 23.83 -2.00 -19.62
CA ASN A 183 22.76 -2.97 -19.47
C ASN A 183 22.56 -3.34 -18.00
N LEU A 184 23.63 -3.38 -17.21
CA LEU A 184 23.56 -3.57 -15.75
C LEU A 184 22.78 -2.42 -15.10
N PHE A 185 23.06 -1.17 -15.50
CA PHE A 185 22.30 -0.01 -15.05
C PHE A 185 20.81 -0.14 -15.35
N LYS A 186 20.46 -0.52 -16.60
CA LYS A 186 19.07 -0.73 -17.01
C LYS A 186 18.38 -1.83 -16.18
N ALA A 187 19.05 -2.95 -15.98
CA ALA A 187 18.53 -4.07 -15.22
C ALA A 187 18.29 -3.71 -13.75
N ASP A 188 19.25 -3.06 -13.10
CA ASP A 188 19.14 -2.64 -11.70
C ASP A 188 18.09 -1.54 -11.50
N LEU A 189 18.00 -0.58 -12.43
CA LEU A 189 16.96 0.44 -12.39
C LEU A 189 15.54 -0.17 -12.48
N LEU A 190 15.33 -1.09 -13.43
CA LEU A 190 14.06 -1.80 -13.58
C LEU A 190 13.74 -2.63 -12.34
N LYS A 191 14.72 -3.39 -11.85
CA LYS A 191 14.57 -4.25 -10.67
C LYS A 191 14.22 -3.43 -9.43
N ASN A 192 14.95 -2.37 -9.13
CA ASN A 192 14.71 -1.53 -7.94
C ASN A 192 13.31 -0.92 -7.97
N LYS A 193 12.88 -0.43 -9.13
CA LYS A 193 11.57 0.21 -9.29
C LYS A 193 10.42 -0.80 -9.21
N LEU A 194 10.60 -1.97 -9.83
CA LEU A 194 9.65 -3.08 -9.71
C LEU A 194 9.52 -3.53 -8.25
N VAL A 195 10.64 -3.69 -7.53
CA VAL A 195 10.65 -4.03 -6.10
C VAL A 195 9.97 -2.95 -5.27
N GLY A 196 10.21 -1.67 -5.58
CA GLY A 196 9.56 -0.55 -4.91
C GLY A 196 8.03 -0.58 -5.07
N TYR A 197 7.54 -0.76 -6.30
CA TYR A 197 6.11 -0.86 -6.58
C TYR A 197 5.48 -2.13 -6.01
N SER A 198 6.16 -3.28 -6.11
CA SER A 198 5.67 -4.54 -5.56
C SER A 198 5.59 -4.49 -4.03
N SER A 199 6.55 -3.85 -3.37
CA SER A 199 6.55 -3.68 -1.91
C SER A 199 5.35 -2.87 -1.44
N ILE A 200 4.99 -1.80 -2.16
CA ILE A 200 3.77 -1.04 -1.88
C ILE A 200 2.53 -1.92 -2.05
N ALA A 201 2.43 -2.64 -3.17
CA ALA A 201 1.27 -3.49 -3.45
C ALA A 201 1.09 -4.58 -2.38
N VAL A 202 2.19 -5.23 -1.99
CA VAL A 202 2.20 -6.23 -0.92
C VAL A 202 1.82 -5.61 0.42
N LEU A 203 2.34 -4.42 0.74
CA LEU A 203 2.01 -3.73 1.99
C LEU A 203 0.53 -3.36 2.05
N LEU A 204 -0.05 -2.83 0.95
CA LEU A 204 -1.48 -2.52 0.87
C LEU A 204 -2.33 -3.78 0.96
N PHE A 205 -1.90 -4.87 0.32
CA PHE A 205 -2.58 -6.16 0.39
C PHE A 205 -2.59 -6.71 1.82
N LEU A 206 -1.44 -6.71 2.52
CA LEU A 206 -1.34 -7.18 3.89
C LEU A 206 -2.13 -6.30 4.86
N LEU A 207 -2.13 -4.98 4.65
CA LEU A 207 -2.92 -4.06 5.45
C LEU A 207 -4.42 -4.33 5.27
N GLY A 208 -4.88 -4.45 4.02
CA GLY A 208 -6.27 -4.78 3.73
C GLY A 208 -6.69 -6.14 4.28
N LEU A 209 -5.81 -7.15 4.20
CA LEU A 209 -6.07 -8.46 4.80
C LEU A 209 -6.19 -8.35 6.33
N GLY A 210 -5.27 -7.64 6.97
CA GLY A 210 -5.29 -7.41 8.41
C GLY A 210 -6.56 -6.70 8.86
N ASP A 211 -7.00 -5.68 8.13
CA ASP A 211 -8.24 -4.94 8.41
C ASP A 211 -9.49 -5.82 8.23
N VAL A 212 -9.54 -6.66 7.20
CA VAL A 212 -10.66 -7.59 6.97
C VAL A 212 -10.73 -8.65 8.07
N VAL A 213 -9.60 -9.23 8.44
CA VAL A 213 -9.53 -10.26 9.50
C VAL A 213 -9.86 -9.65 10.86
N ALA A 214 -9.33 -8.46 11.16
CA ALA A 214 -9.69 -7.71 12.36
C ALA A 214 -11.19 -7.40 12.40
N ALA A 215 -11.77 -6.89 11.31
CA ALA A 215 -13.20 -6.59 11.24
C ALA A 215 -14.06 -7.85 11.46
N GLY A 216 -13.68 -8.99 10.88
CA GLY A 216 -14.36 -10.27 11.10
C GLY A 216 -14.31 -10.72 12.56
N HIS A 217 -13.15 -10.63 13.21
CA HIS A 217 -13.03 -10.94 14.64
C HIS A 217 -13.72 -9.93 15.55
N ALA A 218 -13.77 -8.64 15.16
CA ALA A 218 -14.55 -7.64 15.87
C ALA A 218 -16.05 -7.98 15.84
N TYR A 219 -16.54 -8.39 14.67
CA TYR A 219 -17.91 -8.85 14.51
C TYR A 219 -18.24 -10.02 15.42
N HIS A 220 -17.46 -11.09 15.36
CA HIS A 220 -17.71 -12.27 16.20
C HIS A 220 -17.49 -12.02 17.70
N GLY A 221 -16.64 -11.05 18.09
CA GLY A 221 -16.31 -10.77 19.48
C GLY A 221 -17.24 -9.78 20.20
N TRP A 222 -17.83 -8.81 19.49
CA TRP A 222 -18.62 -7.72 20.11
C TRP A 222 -20.03 -7.57 19.56
N PHE A 223 -20.30 -8.03 18.34
CA PHE A 223 -21.60 -7.82 17.68
C PHE A 223 -22.00 -8.98 16.74
N PRO A 224 -22.04 -10.23 17.23
CA PRO A 224 -22.25 -11.42 16.40
C PRO A 224 -23.63 -11.47 15.73
N ASP A 225 -24.64 -10.82 16.30
CA ASP A 225 -25.99 -10.76 15.72
C ASP A 225 -26.19 -9.57 14.78
N TRP A 226 -25.16 -8.74 14.54
CA TRP A 226 -25.29 -7.56 13.68
C TRP A 226 -25.46 -7.95 12.20
N PRO A 227 -26.59 -7.62 11.55
CA PRO A 227 -26.87 -8.02 10.17
C PRO A 227 -25.98 -7.31 9.13
N GLY A 228 -25.31 -6.22 9.52
CA GLY A 228 -24.45 -5.43 8.63
C GLY A 228 -23.19 -6.16 8.17
N ALA A 229 -22.70 -7.16 8.90
CA ALA A 229 -21.47 -7.86 8.54
C ALA A 229 -21.58 -8.66 7.22
N GLN A 230 -22.78 -9.12 6.87
CA GLN A 230 -23.02 -9.97 5.70
C GLN A 230 -22.86 -9.23 4.35
N GLY A 231 -22.84 -7.89 4.37
CA GLY A 231 -22.69 -7.05 3.18
C GLY A 231 -21.50 -6.08 3.26
N PHE A 232 -20.53 -6.36 4.12
CA PHE A 232 -19.34 -5.52 4.28
C PHE A 232 -18.49 -5.51 2.99
N PRO A 233 -17.91 -4.36 2.57
CA PRO A 233 -17.93 -3.03 3.21
C PRO A 233 -19.16 -2.17 2.83
N TRP A 234 -20.02 -2.62 1.91
CA TRP A 234 -21.08 -1.78 1.32
C TRP A 234 -22.19 -1.39 2.29
N THR A 235 -22.43 -2.20 3.31
CA THR A 235 -23.42 -1.94 4.38
C THR A 235 -22.96 -0.90 5.40
N LEU A 236 -21.69 -0.49 5.42
CA LEU A 236 -21.15 0.43 6.44
C LEU A 236 -21.88 1.77 6.51
N LEU A 237 -22.32 2.28 5.36
CA LEU A 237 -22.98 3.59 5.21
C LEU A 237 -24.52 3.49 5.19
N ASP A 238 -25.08 2.27 5.33
CA ASP A 238 -26.52 2.06 5.37
C ASP A 238 -27.08 2.62 6.69
N ALA A 239 -28.15 3.40 6.63
CA ALA A 239 -28.77 3.99 7.81
C ALA A 239 -29.39 2.93 8.75
N GLU A 240 -29.84 1.80 8.21
CA GLU A 240 -30.53 0.74 8.96
C GLU A 240 -29.60 -0.41 9.37
N LYS A 241 -28.59 -0.70 8.54
CA LYS A 241 -27.67 -1.85 8.74
C LYS A 241 -26.20 -1.46 8.90
N GLY A 242 -25.90 -0.16 8.85
CA GLY A 242 -24.54 0.36 8.94
C GLY A 242 -24.09 0.65 10.37
N LEU A 243 -22.98 1.38 10.48
CA LEU A 243 -22.28 1.60 11.75
C LEU A 243 -23.17 2.19 12.86
N SER A 244 -24.18 2.99 12.49
CA SER A 244 -25.13 3.60 13.42
C SER A 244 -26.01 2.59 14.17
N SER A 245 -26.20 1.38 13.60
CA SER A 245 -27.02 0.32 14.19
C SER A 245 -26.26 -0.55 15.20
N ILE A 246 -24.92 -0.52 15.19
CA ILE A 246 -24.04 -1.37 16.03
C ILE A 246 -24.33 -1.27 17.54
N PRO A 247 -24.62 -0.10 18.14
CA PRO A 247 -24.87 -0.01 19.59
C PRO A 247 -26.01 -0.91 20.09
N GLN A 248 -26.92 -1.32 19.21
CA GLN A 248 -28.05 -2.19 19.55
C GLN A 248 -27.67 -3.68 19.67
N TYR A 249 -26.49 -4.07 19.16
CA TYR A 249 -26.01 -5.44 19.07
C TYR A 249 -24.78 -5.69 19.96
N TRP A 250 -24.45 -4.74 20.83
CA TRP A 250 -23.27 -4.82 21.69
C TRP A 250 -23.47 -5.87 22.80
N ILE A 251 -22.45 -6.71 23.02
CA ILE A 251 -22.40 -7.72 24.10
C ILE A 251 -21.33 -7.35 25.14
#